data_AF-A0A1G8C9S0-F1
#
_entry.id   AF-A0A1G8C9S0-F1
#
_cell.length_a   1.000
_cell.length_b   1.000
_cell.length_c   1.000
_cell.angle_alpha   90.00
_cell.angle_beta   90.00
_cell.angle_gamma   90.00
#
_symmetry.space_group_name_H-M   'P 1'
#
loop_
_entity.id
_entity.type
_entity.pdbx_description
1 polymer ?
#
loop_
_entity_poly.entity_id
_entity_poly.type
_entity_poly.pdbx_seq_one_letter_code
_entity_poly.pdbx_strand_id
1 'polypeptide(L)'
;MSPATPTLADLPVPVPAGITLTELLDAVQDWRGRPLRLREVPEFAEDGTVNGVWLATQSEDLILYAPTASRLHQEQFILHEVAHMLLDHGHLDAGVVTMDLPGDLPDDIDTALARGCIGDEREIHAEAVADLLATRIRARRRSRFAEILG
;
A
#
# COMPACT_ATOMS: atom_id res chain seq x y z
N MET A 1 -1.37 -22.24 17.72
CA MET A 1 -2.22 -22.07 16.53
C MET A 1 -1.80 -20.75 15.94
N SER A 2 -1.14 -20.73 14.78
CA SER A 2 -0.88 -19.48 14.07
C SER A 2 -2.23 -18.84 13.69
N PRO A 3 -2.34 -17.51 13.72
CA PRO A 3 -3.56 -16.84 13.27
C PRO A 3 -3.86 -17.21 11.81
N ALA A 4 -5.14 -17.24 11.44
CA ALA A 4 -5.55 -17.52 10.07
C ALA A 4 -5.16 -16.35 9.16
N THR A 5 -4.70 -16.66 7.94
CA THR A 5 -4.39 -15.64 6.92
C THR A 5 -5.66 -14.83 6.60
N PRO A 6 -5.60 -13.49 6.64
CA PRO A 6 -6.75 -12.64 6.38
C PRO A 6 -7.24 -12.78 4.95
N THR A 7 -8.55 -12.62 4.76
CA THR A 7 -9.22 -12.68 3.47
C THR A 7 -9.84 -11.33 3.10
N LEU A 8 -10.25 -11.16 1.84
CA LEU A 8 -10.95 -9.94 1.41
C LEU A 8 -12.26 -9.67 2.16
N ALA A 9 -12.88 -10.71 2.74
CA ALA A 9 -14.12 -10.58 3.50
C ALA A 9 -13.90 -9.98 4.90
N ASP A 10 -12.66 -10.03 5.40
CA ASP A 10 -12.28 -9.51 6.71
C ASP A 10 -11.91 -8.02 6.66
N LEU A 11 -11.83 -7.44 5.46
CA LEU A 11 -11.41 -6.05 5.26
C LEU A 11 -12.54 -5.07 5.57
N PRO A 12 -12.20 -3.86 6.08
CA PRO A 12 -13.20 -2.86 6.44
C PRO A 12 -13.86 -2.17 5.24
N VAL A 13 -13.36 -2.42 4.02
CA VAL A 13 -13.87 -1.86 2.77
C VAL A 13 -14.30 -2.96 1.80
N PRO A 14 -15.35 -2.76 1.00
CA PRO A 14 -15.76 -3.74 0.00
C PRO A 14 -14.76 -3.80 -1.16
N VAL A 15 -14.35 -5.01 -1.56
CA VAL A 15 -13.43 -5.24 -2.70
C VAL A 15 -14.09 -6.10 -3.79
N PRO A 16 -15.02 -5.53 -4.59
CA PRO A 16 -15.76 -6.27 -5.60
C PRO A 16 -14.96 -6.64 -6.86
N ALA A 17 -15.56 -7.57 -7.61
CA ALA A 17 -15.63 -7.65 -9.07
C ALA A 17 -14.84 -6.66 -9.92
N GLY A 18 -13.51 -6.72 -10.03
CA GLY A 18 -12.85 -5.81 -10.97
C GLY A 18 -12.85 -4.35 -10.52
N ILE A 19 -12.84 -4.11 -9.21
CA ILE A 19 -12.52 -2.80 -8.66
C ILE A 19 -11.22 -2.27 -9.28
N THR A 20 -11.16 -0.98 -9.58
CA THR A 20 -9.93 -0.31 -10.03
C THR A 20 -9.09 0.11 -8.82
N LEU A 21 -7.80 0.38 -9.03
CA LEU A 21 -6.96 0.92 -7.96
C LEU A 21 -7.54 2.23 -7.41
N THR A 22 -8.04 3.12 -8.27
CA THR A 22 -8.66 4.38 -7.84
C THR A 22 -9.90 4.16 -6.99
N GLU A 23 -10.83 3.30 -7.43
CA GLU A 23 -12.04 2.97 -6.65
C GLU A 23 -11.69 2.36 -5.28
N LEU A 24 -10.61 1.57 -5.19
CA LEU A 24 -10.11 1.04 -3.92
C LEU A 24 -9.59 2.16 -3.01
N LEU A 25 -8.76 3.07 -3.54
CA LEU A 25 -8.21 4.18 -2.78
C LEU A 25 -9.30 5.14 -2.30
N ASP A 26 -10.34 5.36 -3.10
CA ASP A 26 -11.52 6.15 -2.70
C ASP A 26 -12.26 5.47 -1.54
N ALA A 27 -12.51 4.16 -1.62
CA ALA A 27 -13.15 3.41 -0.53
C ALA A 27 -12.30 3.44 0.76
N VAL A 28 -10.98 3.39 0.63
CA VAL A 28 -10.05 3.52 1.76
C VAL A 28 -10.12 4.92 2.38
N GLN A 29 -10.13 5.98 1.57
CA GLN A 29 -10.27 7.36 2.05
C GLN A 29 -11.58 7.57 2.82
N ASP A 30 -12.69 7.05 2.27
CA ASP A 30 -14.01 7.13 2.90
C ASP A 30 -14.02 6.41 4.25
N TRP A 31 -13.43 5.22 4.34
CA TRP A 31 -13.32 4.47 5.59
C TRP A 31 -12.43 5.17 6.62
N ARG A 32 -11.28 5.71 6.19
CA ARG A 32 -10.34 6.44 7.06
C ARG A 32 -10.85 7.81 7.49
N GLY A 33 -11.81 8.38 6.75
CA GLY A 33 -12.34 9.72 6.96
C GLY A 33 -11.30 10.83 6.75
N ARG A 34 -10.23 10.57 5.97
CA ARG A 34 -9.17 11.53 5.67
C ARG A 34 -8.59 11.31 4.26
N PRO A 35 -7.98 12.33 3.64
CA PRO A 35 -7.36 12.19 2.32
C PRO A 35 -6.22 11.17 2.34
N LEU A 36 -6.07 10.46 1.22
CA LEU A 36 -4.96 9.55 0.94
C LEU A 36 -4.24 10.02 -0.33
N ARG A 37 -2.94 10.29 -0.25
CA ARG A 37 -2.15 10.66 -1.43
C ARG A 37 -1.03 9.67 -1.69
N LEU A 38 -0.80 9.45 -2.98
CA LEU A 38 0.33 8.66 -3.46
C LEU A 38 1.46 9.61 -3.85
N ARG A 39 2.68 9.35 -3.42
CA ARG A 39 3.87 10.11 -3.85
C ARG A 39 5.00 9.16 -4.19
N GLU A 40 5.51 9.31 -5.41
CA GLU A 40 6.74 8.64 -5.82
C GLU A 40 7.94 9.32 -5.16
N VAL A 41 8.88 8.53 -4.65
CA VAL A 41 10.05 8.99 -3.91
C VAL A 41 11.30 8.34 -4.54
N PRO A 42 12.03 9.06 -5.41
CA PRO A 42 13.17 8.51 -6.15
C PRO A 42 14.27 7.88 -5.29
N GLU A 43 14.52 8.46 -4.13
CA GLU A 43 15.56 8.08 -3.19
C GLU A 43 15.39 6.63 -2.69
N PHE A 44 14.15 6.12 -2.59
CA PHE A 44 13.89 4.72 -2.22
C PHE A 44 14.49 3.71 -3.20
N ALA A 45 14.66 4.08 -4.47
CA ALA A 45 15.30 3.22 -5.46
C ALA A 45 16.83 3.18 -5.31
N GLU A 46 17.44 4.17 -4.64
CA GLU A 46 18.90 4.23 -4.42
C GLU A 46 19.31 3.27 -3.30
N ASP A 47 18.51 3.20 -2.23
CA ASP A 47 18.79 2.35 -1.07
C ASP A 47 18.35 0.89 -1.27
N GLY A 48 17.46 0.63 -2.23
CA GLY A 48 17.02 -0.72 -2.64
C GLY A 48 16.34 -1.55 -1.55
N THR A 49 16.10 -0.95 -0.37
CA THR A 49 15.64 -1.65 0.83
C THR A 49 14.15 -1.41 1.08
N VAL A 50 13.58 -0.35 0.51
CA VAL A 50 12.21 0.12 0.75
C VAL A 50 11.48 0.26 -0.58
N ASN A 51 10.42 -0.51 -0.78
CA ASN A 51 9.59 -0.39 -1.99
C ASN A 51 8.43 0.60 -1.79
N GLY A 52 8.00 0.79 -0.55
CA GLY A 52 7.00 1.76 -0.16
C GLY A 52 6.89 1.92 1.35
N VAL A 53 6.11 2.91 1.76
CA VAL A 53 5.73 3.13 3.16
C VAL A 53 4.42 3.91 3.26
N TRP A 54 3.54 3.48 4.16
CA TRP A 54 2.41 4.27 4.64
C TRP A 54 2.80 5.15 5.84
N LEU A 55 2.63 6.45 5.65
CA LEU A 55 2.83 7.49 6.65
C LEU A 55 1.51 8.18 6.96
N ALA A 56 1.12 8.22 8.24
CA ALA A 56 0.01 9.06 8.67
C ALA A 56 0.55 10.42 9.14
N THR A 57 0.01 11.48 8.57
CA THR A 57 0.23 12.87 9.03
C THR A 57 -0.93 13.33 9.90
N GLN A 58 -0.87 14.56 10.39
CA GLN A 58 -1.98 15.15 11.16
C GLN A 58 -3.27 15.31 10.35
N SER A 59 -3.18 15.46 9.02
CA SER A 59 -4.32 15.80 8.17
C SER A 59 -4.61 14.80 7.06
N GLU A 60 -3.66 13.94 6.70
CA GLU A 60 -3.77 13.01 5.58
C GLU A 60 -2.89 11.76 5.75
N ASP A 61 -3.27 10.70 5.06
CA ASP A 61 -2.43 9.52 4.86
C ASP A 61 -1.60 9.69 3.56
N LEU A 62 -0.32 9.32 3.62
CA LEU A 62 0.59 9.32 2.47
C LEU A 62 1.09 7.90 2.23
N ILE A 63 0.98 7.40 1.01
CA ILE A 63 1.70 6.22 0.54
C ILE A 63 2.85 6.71 -0.32
N LEU A 64 4.06 6.47 0.17
CA LEU A 64 5.30 6.75 -0.54
C LEU A 64 5.74 5.45 -1.21
N TYR A 65 6.23 5.52 -2.44
CA TYR A 65 6.70 4.33 -3.16
C TYR A 65 7.90 4.64 -4.05
N ALA A 66 8.76 3.64 -4.24
CA ALA A 66 9.95 3.75 -5.08
C ALA A 66 9.56 3.82 -6.57
N PRO A 67 10.29 4.59 -7.40
CA PRO A 67 10.08 4.58 -8.84
C PRO A 67 10.36 3.19 -9.41
N THR A 68 9.53 2.76 -10.35
CA THR A 68 9.72 1.47 -11.03
C THR A 68 9.25 1.55 -12.47
N ALA A 69 9.97 0.89 -13.38
CA ALA A 69 9.59 0.83 -14.79
C ALA A 69 8.32 -0.02 -15.03
N SER A 70 7.95 -0.86 -14.07
CA SER A 70 6.81 -1.77 -14.17
C SER A 70 5.59 -1.20 -13.47
N ARG A 71 4.55 -0.84 -14.25
CA ARG A 71 3.23 -0.48 -13.72
C ARG A 71 2.67 -1.53 -12.76
N LEU A 72 2.99 -2.81 -12.98
CA LEU A 72 2.55 -3.91 -12.13
C LEU A 72 3.23 -3.88 -10.76
N HIS A 73 4.53 -3.59 -10.73
CA HIS A 73 5.26 -3.46 -9.47
C HIS A 73 4.85 -2.19 -8.73
N GLN A 74 4.63 -1.09 -9.44
CA GLN A 74 4.10 0.15 -8.85
C GLN A 74 2.75 -0.11 -8.18
N GLU A 75 1.83 -0.78 -8.88
CA GLU A 75 0.54 -1.18 -8.29
C GLU A 75 0.75 -2.07 -7.05
N GLN A 76 1.65 -3.05 -7.10
CA GLN A 76 1.92 -3.94 -5.95
C GLN A 76 2.48 -3.17 -4.74
N PHE A 77 3.42 -2.24 -4.94
CA PHE A 77 3.97 -1.43 -3.85
C PHE A 77 2.87 -0.64 -3.16
N ILE A 78 1.99 -0.02 -3.93
CA ILE A 78 0.84 0.72 -3.38
C ILE A 78 -0.12 -0.22 -2.65
N LEU A 79 -0.44 -1.38 -3.25
CA LEU A 79 -1.38 -2.34 -2.67
C LEU A 79 -0.86 -2.98 -1.38
N HIS A 80 0.45 -3.16 -1.26
CA HIS A 80 1.10 -3.63 -0.05
C HIS A 80 0.89 -2.64 1.10
N GLU A 81 1.15 -1.34 0.88
CA GLU A 81 0.89 -0.31 1.89
C GLU A 81 -0.60 -0.15 2.22
N VAL A 82 -1.49 -0.29 1.23
CA VAL A 82 -2.93 -0.33 1.47
C VAL A 82 -3.32 -1.54 2.32
N ALA A 83 -2.70 -2.70 2.13
CA ALA A 83 -2.96 -3.89 2.92
C ALA A 83 -2.58 -3.68 4.39
N HIS A 84 -1.43 -3.07 4.67
CA HIS A 84 -1.05 -2.66 6.04
C HIS A 84 -2.10 -1.73 6.66
N MET A 85 -2.63 -0.80 5.88
CA MET A 85 -3.69 0.09 6.33
C MET A 85 -5.00 -0.63 6.68
N LEU A 86 -5.45 -1.53 5.80
CA LEU A 86 -6.70 -2.26 5.97
C LEU A 86 -6.63 -3.30 7.10
N LEU A 87 -5.45 -3.81 7.40
CA LEU A 87 -5.20 -4.77 8.48
C LEU A 87 -4.77 -4.10 9.80
N ASP A 88 -4.67 -2.77 9.83
CA ASP A 88 -4.19 -1.98 10.98
C ASP A 88 -2.82 -2.46 11.51
N HIS A 89 -1.90 -2.80 10.59
CA HIS A 89 -0.56 -3.29 10.93
C HIS A 89 0.40 -2.21 11.44
N GLY A 90 -0.06 -0.97 11.53
CA GLY A 90 0.71 0.19 11.98
C GLY A 90 1.17 1.06 10.81
N HIS A 91 1.35 2.34 11.08
CA HIS A 91 1.92 3.33 10.17
C HIS A 91 3.11 4.01 10.85
N LEU A 92 3.93 4.70 10.06
CA LEU A 92 4.86 5.67 10.61
C LEU A 92 4.10 6.97 10.94
N ASP A 93 4.38 7.55 12.10
CA ASP A 93 3.88 8.88 12.47
C ASP A 93 4.81 9.96 11.91
N ALA A 94 4.27 10.88 11.12
CA ALA A 94 5.04 12.03 10.60
C ALA A 94 5.52 13.00 11.70
N GLY A 95 5.02 12.87 12.93
CA GLY A 95 5.58 13.59 14.09
C GLY A 95 6.89 12.98 14.62
N VAL A 96 7.16 11.71 14.28
CA VAL A 96 8.38 10.97 14.64
C VAL A 96 9.42 11.08 13.53
N VAL A 97 8.98 11.16 12.28
CA VAL A 97 9.83 11.42 11.11
C VAL A 97 9.71 12.89 10.75
N THR A 98 10.70 13.72 11.08
CA THR A 98 10.71 15.14 10.69
C THR A 98 10.65 15.28 9.16
N MET A 99 9.45 15.32 8.60
CA MET A 99 9.21 15.49 7.18
C MET A 99 9.18 16.97 6.83
N ASP A 100 10.36 17.52 6.52
CA ASP A 100 10.46 18.67 5.63
C ASP A 100 10.91 18.11 4.28
N LEU A 101 9.95 17.75 3.41
CA LEU A 101 10.27 17.25 2.07
C LEU A 101 10.34 18.43 1.11
N PRO A 102 11.57 18.87 0.81
CA PRO A 102 12.27 18.34 -0.37
C PRO A 102 13.74 17.98 -0.13
N GLY A 103 14.17 16.84 -0.69
CA GLY A 103 15.58 16.55 -1.05
C GLY A 103 16.44 15.80 -0.05
N ASP A 104 16.03 15.68 1.22
CA ASP A 104 16.75 14.86 2.21
C ASP A 104 15.71 14.00 2.96
N LEU A 105 15.55 12.75 2.54
CA LEU A 105 14.95 11.74 3.41
C LEU A 105 15.94 11.46 4.55
N PRO A 106 15.56 11.65 5.81
CA PRO A 106 16.50 11.42 6.90
C PRO A 106 16.81 9.92 7.05
N ASP A 107 18.02 9.60 7.51
CA ASP A 107 18.47 8.27 7.98
C ASP A 107 17.50 7.64 9.01
N ASP A 108 16.61 8.45 9.58
CA ASP A 108 15.56 8.04 10.51
C ASP A 108 14.43 7.24 9.85
N ILE A 109 14.23 7.34 8.52
CA ILE A 109 13.27 6.48 7.80
C ILE A 109 13.73 5.03 7.85
N ASP A 110 15.03 4.76 7.64
CA ASP A 110 15.59 3.42 7.80
C ASP A 110 15.44 2.90 9.22
N THR A 111 15.59 3.76 10.22
CA THR A 111 15.40 3.35 11.63
C THR A 111 13.93 3.13 11.98
N ALA A 112 13.02 3.91 11.40
CA ALA A 112 11.57 3.76 11.59
C ALA A 112 11.02 2.53 10.84
N LEU A 113 11.53 2.26 9.64
CA LEU A 113 11.24 1.06 8.84
C LEU A 113 11.88 -0.20 9.44
N ALA A 114 13.10 -0.12 9.96
CA ALA A 114 13.73 -1.23 10.69
C ALA A 114 13.02 -1.56 12.02
N ARG A 115 12.28 -0.60 12.60
CA ARG A 115 11.40 -0.82 13.76
C ARG A 115 10.05 -1.42 13.37
N GLY A 116 9.62 -1.24 12.11
CA GLY A 116 8.49 -1.93 11.50
C GLY A 116 8.90 -3.31 10.98
N CYS A 117 9.12 -4.24 11.91
CA CYS A 117 9.46 -5.65 11.72
C CYS A 117 9.40 -6.22 10.29
N ILE A 118 10.46 -6.00 9.50
CA ILE A 118 10.71 -6.70 8.24
C ILE A 118 10.81 -8.20 8.54
N GLY A 119 9.80 -8.98 8.13
CA GLY A 119 9.77 -10.44 8.25
C GLY A 119 8.84 -11.04 9.33
N ASP A 120 7.92 -10.25 9.89
CA ASP A 120 6.88 -10.74 10.83
C ASP A 120 5.61 -11.22 10.09
N GLU A 121 4.71 -11.92 10.79
CA GLU A 121 3.41 -12.39 10.26
C GLU A 121 2.59 -11.26 9.61
N ARG A 122 2.80 -10.01 10.06
CA ARG A 122 2.20 -8.80 9.47
C ARG A 122 2.57 -8.60 8.00
N GLU A 123 3.84 -8.77 7.65
CA GLU A 123 4.33 -8.63 6.27
C GLU A 123 3.76 -9.74 5.38
N ILE A 124 3.66 -10.96 5.91
CA ILE A 124 3.06 -12.10 5.19
C ILE A 124 1.58 -11.84 4.92
N HIS A 125 0.85 -11.35 5.92
CA HIS A 125 -0.57 -11.01 5.80
C HIS A 125 -0.80 -9.82 4.86
N ALA A 126 0.04 -8.79 4.93
CA ALA A 126 -0.03 -7.64 4.03
C ALA A 126 0.22 -8.06 2.58
N GLU A 127 1.27 -8.85 2.32
CA GLU A 127 1.57 -9.36 0.98
C GLU A 127 0.44 -10.25 0.44
N ALA A 128 -0.10 -11.15 1.27
CA ALA A 128 -1.22 -12.01 0.88
C ALA A 128 -2.47 -11.19 0.51
N VAL A 129 -2.81 -10.16 1.28
CA VAL A 129 -3.94 -9.28 0.97
C VAL A 129 -3.65 -8.43 -0.27
N ALA A 130 -2.43 -7.90 -0.44
CA ALA A 130 -2.04 -7.15 -1.63
C ALA A 130 -2.22 -8.00 -2.91
N ASP A 131 -1.83 -9.26 -2.88
CA ASP A 131 -2.02 -10.21 -3.99
C ASP A 131 -3.50 -10.46 -4.30
N LEU A 132 -4.35 -10.57 -3.27
CA LEU A 132 -5.79 -10.72 -3.44
C LEU A 132 -6.42 -9.45 -4.06
N LEU A 133 -6.03 -8.27 -3.59
CA LEU A 133 -6.45 -6.98 -4.15
C LEU A 133 -6.03 -6.85 -5.61
N ALA A 134 -4.77 -7.17 -5.92
CA ALA A 134 -4.23 -7.14 -7.27
C ALA A 134 -4.97 -8.12 -8.20
N THR A 135 -5.30 -9.32 -7.69
CA THR A 135 -6.13 -10.29 -8.40
C THR A 135 -7.52 -9.73 -8.71
N ARG A 136 -8.12 -9.01 -7.77
CA ARG A 136 -9.42 -8.35 -7.96
C ARG A 136 -9.37 -7.29 -9.05
N ILE A 137 -8.34 -6.45 -9.04
CA ILE A 137 -8.11 -5.41 -10.05
C ILE A 137 -7.89 -6.02 -11.44
N ARG A 138 -7.07 -7.08 -11.52
CA ARG A 138 -6.77 -7.79 -12.78
C ARG A 138 -7.97 -8.55 -13.34
N ALA A 139 -8.96 -8.93 -12.52
CA ALA A 139 -10.19 -9.56 -13.01
C ALA A 139 -10.92 -8.69 -14.05
N ARG A 140 -10.90 -7.35 -13.89
CA ARG A 140 -11.45 -6.41 -14.89
C ARG A 140 -10.68 -6.42 -16.20
N ARG A 141 -9.34 -6.51 -16.13
CA ARG A 141 -8.48 -6.55 -17.32
C ARG A 141 -8.82 -7.76 -18.19
N ARG A 142 -9.08 -8.93 -17.59
CA ARG A 142 -9.46 -10.15 -18.32
C ARG A 142 -10.87 -10.11 -18.91
N SER A 143 -11.86 -9.57 -18.19
CA SER A 143 -13.23 -9.45 -18.71
C SER A 143 -13.35 -8.51 -19.90
N ARG A 144 -12.59 -7.40 -19.92
CA ARG A 144 -12.59 -6.45 -21.04
C ARG A 144 -12.01 -7.02 -22.34
N PHE A 145 -11.05 -7.95 -22.25
CA PHE A 145 -10.55 -8.66 -23.42
C PHE A 145 -11.54 -9.71 -23.96
N ALA A 146 -12.39 -10.28 -23.10
CA ALA A 146 -13.41 -11.23 -23.51
C ALA A 146 -14.60 -10.56 -24.24
N GLU A 147 -14.97 -9.33 -23.86
CA GLU A 147 -16.05 -8.56 -24.50
C GLU A 147 -15.70 -7.99 -25.89
N ILE A 148 -14.40 -7.83 -26.20
CA ILE A 148 -13.96 -7.26 -27.49
C ILE A 148 -13.86 -8.33 -28.59
N LEU A 149 -13.78 -9.61 -28.22
CA LEU A 149 -13.65 -10.74 -29.14
C LEU A 149 -14.90 -11.63 -29.22
N GLY A 150 -16.02 -11.18 -28.64
CA GLY A 150 -17.35 -11.81 -28.76
C GLY A 150 -18.30 -10.96 -29.57
#